data_AF-A0A3D1SFQ2-F1
#
_entry.id   AF-A0A3D1SFQ2-F1
#
_cell.length_a   1.000
_cell.length_b   1.000
_cell.length_c   1.000
_cell.angle_alpha   90.00
_cell.angle_beta   90.00
_cell.angle_gamma   90.00
#
_symmetry.space_group_name_H-M   'P 1'
#
loop_
_entity.id
_entity.type
_entity.pdbx_description
1 polymer ?
#
loop_
_entity_poly.entity_id
_entity_poly.type
_entity_poly.pdbx_seq_one_letter_code
_entity_poly.pdbx_strand_id
1 'polypeptide(L)' 'MISRAGFAACESCVYGGRDIVPWSEADFFIESDKMFIIYKNNVPLAYIPKRAFEKRFIGGIADIISLSLEQK' A
#
# COMPACT_ATOMS: atom_id res chain seq x y z
N MET A 1 -0.67 4.27 -6.94
CA MET A 1 -1.17 3.11 -7.73
C MET A 1 -0.89 1.83 -6.94
N ILE A 2 -1.82 0.89 -6.78
CA ILE A 2 -1.57 -0.43 -6.17
C ILE A 2 -1.65 -1.50 -7.27
N SER A 3 -0.72 -2.44 -7.27
CA SER A 3 -0.71 -3.60 -8.17
C SER A 3 -0.15 -4.83 -7.46
N ARG A 4 -0.21 -5.99 -8.11
CA ARG A 4 0.46 -7.21 -7.62
C ARG A 4 1.99 -7.06 -7.57
N ALA A 5 2.57 -6.23 -8.42
CA ALA A 5 4.02 -6.01 -8.46
C ALA A 5 4.51 -5.09 -7.31
N GLY A 6 3.61 -4.33 -6.70
CA GLY A 6 3.95 -3.35 -5.67
C GLY A 6 2.99 -2.17 -5.64
N PHE A 7 3.36 -1.15 -4.88
CA PHE A 7 2.60 0.09 -4.75
C PHE A 7 3.47 1.31 -5.04
N ALA A 8 2.87 2.29 -5.70
CA ALA A 8 3.46 3.60 -5.98
C ALA A 8 2.76 4.65 -5.11
N ALA A 9 3.55 5.39 -4.32
CA ALA A 9 3.11 6.54 -3.55
C ALA A 9 3.01 7.75 -4.48
N CYS A 10 1.82 8.35 -4.62
CA CYS A 10 1.68 9.56 -5.44
C CYS A 10 2.19 10.80 -4.67
N GLU A 11 3.18 11.44 -5.30
CA GLU A 11 3.67 12.83 -5.20
C GLU A 11 4.18 13.38 -3.85
N SER A 12 4.29 12.60 -2.78
CA SER A 12 5.01 13.11 -1.57
C SER A 12 5.95 12.12 -0.89
N CYS A 13 6.09 10.89 -1.39
CA CYS A 13 7.01 9.91 -0.81
C CYS A 13 8.03 9.49 -1.87
N VAL A 14 9.06 10.31 -2.07
CA VAL A 14 10.29 9.88 -2.76
C VAL A 14 11.05 8.99 -1.80
N TYR A 15 10.60 7.75 -1.64
CA TYR A 15 11.43 6.72 -1.01
C TYR A 15 12.46 6.27 -2.05
N GLY A 16 13.55 7.04 -2.16
CA GLY A 16 14.78 6.60 -2.81
C GLY A 16 14.75 6.39 -4.32
N GLY A 17 14.00 7.20 -5.09
CA GLY A 17 14.13 7.23 -6.56
C GLY A 17 13.60 6.00 -7.31
N ARG A 18 12.71 5.20 -6.69
CA ARG A 18 12.00 4.10 -7.36
C ARG A 18 10.53 4.46 -7.55
N ASP A 19 10.01 4.25 -8.76
CA ASP A 19 8.61 4.52 -9.11
C ASP A 19 7.62 3.56 -8.44
N ILE A 20 8.07 2.35 -8.07
CA ILE A 20 7.26 1.29 -7.45
C ILE A 20 8.02 0.67 -6.27
N VAL A 21 7.37 0.58 -5.11
CA VAL A 21 7.87 -0.12 -3.93
C VAL A 21 7.37 -1.58 -3.99
N PRO A 22 8.27 -2.59 -4.04
CA PRO A 22 7.89 -4.00 -4.00
C PRO A 22 7.22 -4.39 -2.68
N TRP A 23 6.29 -5.35 -2.73
CA TRP A 23 5.66 -5.89 -1.51
C TRP A 23 6.66 -6.58 -0.57
N SER A 24 7.77 -7.08 -1.09
CA SER A 24 8.85 -7.65 -0.28
C SER A 24 9.48 -6.66 0.70
N GLU A 25 9.31 -5.36 0.49
CA GLU A 25 9.78 -4.31 1.39
C GLU A 25 8.83 -4.05 2.56
N ALA A 26 7.57 -4.49 2.49
CA ALA A 26 6.52 -4.16 3.46
C ALA A 26 6.23 -5.33 4.41
N ASP A 27 6.13 -5.09 5.72
CA ASP A 27 5.96 -6.14 6.73
C ASP A 27 4.49 -6.40 7.06
N PHE A 28 3.71 -5.34 7.19
CA PHE A 28 2.28 -5.39 7.47
C PHE A 28 1.60 -4.11 6.99
N PHE A 29 0.28 -4.10 7.04
CA PHE A 29 -0.50 -2.89 6.85
C PHE A 29 -1.54 -2.72 7.95
N ILE A 30 -1.94 -1.47 8.15
CA ILE A 30 -3.08 -1.12 9.01
C ILE A 30 -4.15 -0.50 8.12
N GLU A 31 -5.37 -1.01 8.26
CA GLU A 31 -6.56 -0.41 7.67
C GLU A 31 -7.26 0.50 8.70
N SER A 32 -7.58 1.73 8.29
CA SER A 32 -8.43 2.66 9.02
C SER A 32 -9.63 3.05 8.17
N ASP A 33 -10.59 3.80 8.73
CA ASP A 33 -11.75 4.31 7.99
C ASP A 33 -11.37 5.13 6.76
N LYS A 34 -10.23 5.82 6.78
CA LYS A 34 -9.83 6.77 5.75
C LYS A 34 -8.68 6.30 4.86
N MET A 35 -7.81 5.41 5.37
CA MET A 35 -6.56 5.05 4.69
C MET A 35 -6.16 3.60 4.94
N PHE A 36 -5.40 3.05 4.00
CA PHE A 36 -4.49 1.94 4.24
C PHE A 36 -3.08 2.51 4.49
N ILE A 37 -2.39 2.02 5.51
CA ILE A 37 -1.03 2.45 5.85
C ILE A 37 -0.12 1.22 5.80
N ILE A 38 0.87 1.24 4.91
CA ILE A 38 1.84 0.15 4.74
C ILE A 38 3.07 0.43 5.62
N TYR A 39 3.59 -0.57 6.32
CA TYR A 39 4.72 -0.44 7.25
C TYR A 39 5.93 -1.28 6.85
N LYS A 40 7.11 -0.80 7.22
CA LYS A 40 8.38 -1.56 7.26
C LYS A 40 9.15 -1.19 8.51
N ASN A 41 9.61 -2.16 9.29
CA ASN A 41 10.34 -1.93 10.54
C ASN A 41 9.61 -0.95 11.49
N ASN A 42 8.27 -1.07 11.59
CA ASN A 42 7.39 -0.15 12.33
C ASN A 42 7.40 1.31 11.85
N VAL A 43 7.96 1.60 10.68
CA VAL A 43 7.92 2.92 10.03
C VAL A 43 6.92 2.88 8.86
N PRO A 44 6.02 3.88 8.73
CA PRO A 44 5.13 3.98 7.57
C PRO A 44 5.90 4.17 6.26
N LEU A 45 5.68 3.28 5.29
CA LEU A 45 6.21 3.37 3.92
C LEU A 45 5.28 4.11 2.98
N ALA A 46 3.96 3.90 3.11
CA ALA A 46 2.97 4.54 2.25
C ALA A 46 1.64 4.77 2.95
N TYR A 47 1.00 5.86 2.56
CA TYR A 47 -0.35 6.25 2.95
C TYR A 47 -1.23 6.22 1.73
N ILE A 48 -2.28 5.39 1.78
CA ILE A 48 -3.15 5.14 0.64
C ILE A 48 -4.55 5.59 1.01
N PRO A 49 -4.98 6.79 0.54
CA PRO A 49 -6.28 7.33 0.89
C PRO A 49 -7.40 6.57 0.18
N LYS A 50 -8.35 6.02 0.94
CA LYS A 50 -9.52 5.31 0.40
C LYS A 50 -10.35 6.20 -0.54
N ARG A 51 -10.40 7.51 -0.27
CA ARG A 51 -11.10 8.49 -1.14
C ARG A 51 -10.55 8.60 -2.56
N ALA A 52 -9.34 8.09 -2.83
CA ALA A 52 -8.78 8.07 -4.18
C ALA A 52 -9.37 6.95 -5.05
N PHE A 53 -10.19 6.07 -4.47
CA PHE A 53 -10.80 4.94 -5.15
C PHE A 53 -12.31 4.99 -4.99
N GLU A 54 -13.03 4.41 -5.95
CA GLU A 54 -14.46 4.19 -5.81
C GLU A 54 -14.73 3.19 -4.68
N LYS A 55 -15.79 3.43 -3.90
CA LYS A 55 -16.13 2.61 -2.71
C LYS A 55 -16.20 1.11 -3.01
N ARG A 56 -16.68 0.72 -4.19
CA ARG A 56 -16.79 -0.69 -4.61
C ARG A 56 -15.45 -1.42 -4.70
N PHE A 57 -14.33 -0.71 -4.84
CA PHE A 57 -13.01 -1.31 -4.98
C PHE A 57 -12.23 -1.39 -3.66
N ILE A 58 -12.71 -0.75 -2.58
CA ILE A 58 -11.97 -0.67 -1.32
C ILE A 58 -11.71 -2.04 -0.70
N GLY A 59 -12.71 -2.93 -0.68
CA GLY A 59 -12.53 -4.30 -0.17
C GLY A 59 -11.48 -5.08 -0.97
N GLY A 60 -11.59 -5.06 -2.30
CA GLY A 60 -10.62 -5.73 -3.17
C GLY A 60 -9.20 -5.17 -3.06
N ILE A 61 -9.05 -3.87 -2.74
CA ILE A 61 -7.73 -3.29 -2.45
C ILE A 61 -7.14 -3.89 -1.19
N ALA A 62 -7.92 -4.03 -0.12
CA ALA A 62 -7.47 -4.68 1.12
C ALA A 62 -7.03 -6.12 0.85
N ASP A 63 -7.84 -6.88 0.09
CA ASP A 63 -7.52 -8.26 -0.29
C ASP A 63 -6.20 -8.35 -1.07
N ILE A 64 -5.97 -7.45 -2.04
CA ILE A 64 -4.71 -7.42 -2.81
C ILE A 64 -3.52 -7.16 -1.89
N ILE A 65 -3.63 -6.24 -0.93
CA ILE A 65 -2.55 -5.93 0.01
C ILE A 65 -2.25 -7.16 0.86
N SER A 66 -3.27 -7.77 1.47
CA SER A 66 -3.14 -8.97 2.30
C SER A 66 -2.48 -10.11 1.53
N LEU A 67 -3.01 -10.46 0.35
CA LEU A 67 -2.49 -11.53 -0.49
C LEU A 67 -1.03 -11.29 -0.91
N SER A 68 -0.66 -10.02 -1.13
CA SER A 68 0.71 -9.68 -1.54
C SER A 68 1.71 -9.77 -0.40
N LEU A 69 1.27 -9.54 0.84
CA LEU A 69 2.09 -9.69 2.05
C LEU A 69 2.22 -11.16 2.47
N GLU A 70 1.20 -11.98 2.25
CA GLU A 70 1.24 -13.44 2.50
C GLU A 70 2.15 -14.20 1.52
N GLN A 71 2.29 -13.70 0.28
CA GLN A 71 3.13 -14.29 -0.77
C GLN A 71 4.61 -13.86 -0.71
N LYS A 72 5.05 -13.22 0.38
CA LYS A 72 6.47 -12.92 0.66
C LYS A 72 7.30 -14.19 0.84
#